data_AF-A0A5N5HX59-F1
#
_entry.id   AF-A0A5N5HX59-F1
#
_cell.length_a   1.000
_cell.length_b   1.000
_cell.length_c   1.000
_cell.angle_alpha   90.00
_cell.angle_beta   90.00
_cell.angle_gamma   90.00
#
_symmetry.space_group_name_H-M   'P 1'
#
loop_
_entity.id
_entity.type
_entity.pdbx_description
1 polymer ?
#
loop_
_entity_poly.entity_id
_entity_poly.type
_entity_poly.pdbx_seq_one_letter_code
_entity_poly.pdbx_strand_id
1 'polypeptide(L)'
;MTIILKNFMRKYSLKKSWSCQLHHIIRTSGGGRFLTLSLSLSPIHILLISSRNIRISYQLSQMASLISATAQNHTDIAQSNFIQGLFADQVLVSLPEFLANMDFSWMVDFLKGMVKPLAATVVVFLAVALSYVEKLGLGREMIYSICRAFVQLSIIGFVLQFIFTRDNAVWIVLAYLFMVTVAGYTAGQRAKHVPRGKYVAGASILAGTSITMFLLLVMRVFPFTPRYIIPVAGMMVGNSMTVTGVTMKRLRDDIRTQMNLVETALALGATPRQATMQQVKRALVISLSPVLDNAKTVGLISLPGAMTGLIMGGASPLEAIQLQIVVMNFMIGATTVSSISSTYLCWPAFFTKAYQLETKVFTSE
;
A
#
# COMPACT_ATOMS: atom_id res chain seq x y z
N MET A 1 1.24 -23.18 35.71
CA MET A 1 1.49 -21.72 35.58
C MET A 1 2.35 -21.17 36.72
N THR A 2 2.11 -21.55 37.98
CA THR A 2 2.81 -21.04 39.18
C THR A 2 4.30 -21.41 39.28
N ILE A 3 4.70 -22.57 38.74
CA ILE A 3 6.11 -23.03 38.75
C ILE A 3 6.96 -22.28 37.71
N ILE A 4 6.37 -21.98 36.54
CA ILE A 4 7.02 -21.22 35.46
C ILE A 4 7.24 -19.77 35.90
N LEU A 5 6.27 -19.17 36.61
CA LEU A 5 6.39 -17.82 37.15
C LEU A 5 7.45 -17.72 38.27
N LYS A 6 7.57 -18.75 39.12
CA LYS A 6 8.59 -18.81 40.17
C LYS A 6 10.01 -18.90 39.60
N ASN A 7 10.20 -19.68 38.54
CA ASN A 7 11.50 -19.78 37.86
C ASN A 7 11.85 -18.50 37.08
N PHE A 8 10.85 -17.78 36.57
CA PHE A 8 11.06 -16.47 35.95
C PHE A 8 11.46 -15.40 36.98
N MET A 9 10.78 -15.35 38.13
CA MET A 9 11.08 -14.40 39.21
C MET A 9 12.45 -14.63 39.87
N ARG A 10 12.92 -15.88 39.94
CA ARG A 10 14.24 -16.24 40.48
C ARG A 10 15.39 -15.82 39.57
N LYS A 11 15.16 -15.72 38.26
CA LYS A 11 16.17 -15.38 37.25
C LYS A 11 16.48 -13.88 37.15
N TYR A 12 15.60 -13.03 37.67
CA TYR A 12 15.69 -11.56 37.49
C TYR A 12 15.87 -10.73 38.78
N SER A 13 16.14 -11.36 39.93
CA SER A 13 16.46 -10.67 41.20
C SER A 13 15.60 -9.42 41.50
N LEU A 14 14.29 -9.53 41.29
CA LEU A 14 13.36 -8.43 41.56
C LEU A 14 13.09 -8.36 43.07
N LYS A 15 13.56 -7.27 43.69
CA LYS A 15 13.36 -6.96 45.11
C LYS A 15 11.87 -7.00 45.50
N LYS A 16 11.65 -7.56 46.69
CA LYS A 16 10.48 -7.85 47.55
C LYS A 16 9.20 -6.96 47.51
N SER A 17 9.06 -5.96 46.64
CA SER A 17 7.93 -5.02 46.68
C SER A 17 6.64 -5.55 46.02
N TRP A 18 6.76 -6.49 45.09
CA TRP A 18 5.62 -6.93 44.25
C TRP A 18 4.82 -8.11 44.83
N SER A 19 5.32 -8.74 45.90
CA SER A 19 4.67 -9.96 46.42
C SER A 19 3.43 -9.68 47.27
N CYS A 20 3.29 -8.48 47.85
CA CYS A 20 2.12 -8.10 48.64
C CYS A 20 0.94 -7.60 47.80
N GLN A 21 1.19 -6.98 46.65
CA GLN A 21 0.14 -6.39 45.81
C GLN A 21 -0.63 -7.43 44.99
N LEU A 22 0.03 -8.53 44.62
CA LEU A 22 -0.61 -9.60 43.83
C LEU A 22 -1.52 -10.51 44.66
N HIS A 23 -1.26 -10.64 45.97
CA HIS A 23 -2.07 -11.49 46.87
C HIS A 23 -3.40 -10.84 47.26
N HIS A 24 -3.52 -9.51 47.17
CA HIS A 24 -4.76 -8.80 47.47
C HIS A 24 -5.73 -8.73 46.26
N ILE A 25 -5.21 -8.83 45.02
CA ILE A 25 -6.00 -8.71 43.79
C ILE A 25 -6.68 -10.04 43.41
N ILE A 26 -6.12 -11.19 43.81
CA ILE A 26 -6.68 -12.51 43.47
C ILE A 26 -7.83 -12.92 44.42
N ARG A 27 -8.00 -12.26 45.58
CA ARG A 27 -9.03 -12.63 46.57
C ARG A 27 -10.35 -11.84 46.46
N THR A 28 -10.43 -10.79 45.63
CA THR A 28 -11.60 -9.88 45.60
C THR A 28 -12.37 -9.85 44.28
N SER A 29 -12.15 -10.77 43.33
CA SER A 29 -12.94 -10.84 42.09
C SER A 29 -13.59 -12.21 41.91
N GLY A 30 -14.52 -12.52 42.82
CA GLY A 30 -15.62 -13.44 42.56
C GLY A 30 -16.90 -12.63 42.42
N GLY A 31 -17.48 -12.61 41.23
CA GLY A 31 -18.85 -12.11 41.01
C GLY A 31 -18.96 -10.73 40.35
N GLY A 32 -19.51 -10.74 39.14
CA GLY A 32 -20.59 -9.86 38.70
C GLY A 32 -20.40 -8.33 38.67
N ARG A 33 -20.48 -7.78 37.45
CA ARG A 33 -20.88 -6.40 37.09
C ARG A 33 -19.85 -5.29 37.35
N PHE A 34 -19.26 -4.80 36.27
CA PHE A 34 -18.42 -3.62 36.23
C PHE A 34 -19.27 -2.35 36.44
N LEU A 35 -19.17 -1.78 37.63
CA LEU A 35 -19.61 -0.42 37.97
C LEU A 35 -18.37 0.49 37.96
N THR A 36 -18.56 1.67 37.39
CA THR A 36 -17.64 2.81 37.37
C THR A 36 -17.10 3.17 38.75
N LEU A 37 -15.78 3.34 38.90
CA LEU A 37 -15.20 4.08 40.02
C LEU A 37 -13.98 4.89 39.56
N SER A 38 -14.13 6.21 39.64
CA SER A 38 -13.07 7.20 39.55
C SER A 38 -12.07 7.04 40.70
N LEU A 39 -10.77 7.10 40.41
CA LEU A 39 -9.78 7.48 41.41
C LEU A 39 -8.78 8.46 40.80
N SER A 40 -8.95 9.70 41.25
CA SER A 40 -8.01 10.80 41.24
C SER A 40 -6.72 10.42 41.97
N LEU A 41 -5.56 10.66 41.36
CA LEU A 41 -4.29 10.84 42.06
C LEU A 41 -3.42 11.84 41.28
N SER A 42 -3.20 12.98 41.93
CA SER A 42 -2.41 14.14 41.53
C SER A 42 -0.91 13.83 41.41
N PRO A 43 -0.14 14.69 40.71
CA PRO A 43 1.12 15.16 41.27
C PRO A 43 1.20 16.69 41.29
N ILE A 44 1.12 17.24 42.50
CA ILE A 44 1.65 18.56 42.89
C ILE A 44 3.10 18.34 43.36
N HIS A 45 3.96 19.33 43.08
CA HIS A 45 5.39 19.46 43.38
C HIS A 45 6.36 18.79 42.40
N ILE A 46 6.79 19.55 41.39
CA ILE A 46 8.18 20.01 41.26
C ILE A 46 8.21 21.21 40.29
N LEU A 47 8.87 22.28 40.74
CA LEU A 47 9.34 23.46 40.00
C LEU A 47 8.32 24.55 39.58
N LEU A 48 7.96 25.36 40.58
CA LEU A 48 8.11 26.81 40.49
C LEU A 48 9.52 27.17 39.98
N ILE A 49 9.62 27.95 38.91
CA ILE A 49 10.41 29.19 38.76
C ILE A 49 10.30 29.61 37.28
N SER A 50 9.47 30.62 37.03
CA SER A 50 9.73 31.77 36.13
C SER A 50 8.38 32.35 35.70
N SER A 51 7.84 33.20 36.56
CA SER A 51 6.77 34.12 36.25
C SER A 51 7.30 35.19 35.28
N ARG A 52 6.82 35.19 34.04
CA ARG A 52 6.68 36.44 33.25
C ARG A 52 5.77 36.24 32.05
N ASN A 53 4.83 37.18 31.89
CA ASN A 53 3.93 37.43 30.76
C ASN A 53 2.52 36.80 30.75
N ILE A 54 1.75 37.21 31.76
CA ILE A 54 0.35 37.63 31.58
C ILE A 54 0.33 38.84 30.62
N ARG A 55 0.19 38.61 29.31
CA ARG A 55 -0.34 39.61 28.33
C ARG A 55 -0.66 39.02 26.94
N ILE A 56 -1.14 37.78 26.86
CA ILE A 56 -1.47 37.12 25.57
C ILE A 56 -2.95 37.31 25.15
N SER A 57 -3.83 37.86 25.98
CA SER A 57 -5.28 37.86 25.67
C SER A 57 -5.87 39.14 25.05
N TYR A 58 -5.11 40.22 24.85
CA TYR A 58 -5.66 41.49 24.32
C TYR A 58 -5.14 41.94 22.94
N GLN A 59 -4.03 41.39 22.44
CA GLN A 59 -3.50 41.73 21.10
C GLN A 59 -4.05 40.81 19.99
N LEU A 60 -4.62 39.65 20.35
CA LEU A 60 -5.29 38.74 19.42
C LEU A 60 -6.68 39.20 18.96
N SER A 61 -7.25 40.26 19.56
CA SER A 61 -8.57 40.79 19.20
C SER A 61 -8.51 41.99 18.22
N GLN A 62 -7.38 42.72 18.16
CA GLN A 62 -7.23 43.89 17.27
C GLN A 62 -6.53 43.60 15.92
N MET A 63 -5.89 42.43 15.73
CA MET A 63 -5.38 42.03 14.41
C MET A 63 -6.41 41.29 13.53
N ALA A 64 -7.56 40.90 14.10
CA ALA A 64 -8.64 40.22 13.37
C ALA A 64 -9.52 41.19 12.55
N SER A 65 -9.45 42.51 12.79
CA SER A 65 -10.26 43.52 12.12
C SER A 65 -9.53 44.32 11.02
N LEU A 66 -8.25 44.03 10.76
CA LEU A 66 -7.44 44.73 9.74
C LEU A 66 -7.08 43.88 8.51
N ILE A 67 -7.44 42.60 8.48
CA ILE A 67 -7.12 41.70 7.34
C ILE A 67 -8.37 41.35 6.51
N SER A 68 -9.59 41.60 7.00
CA SER A 68 -10.81 41.42 6.19
C SER A 68 -11.14 42.60 5.27
N ALA A 69 -10.31 43.64 5.23
CA ALA A 69 -10.54 44.86 4.43
C ALA A 69 -9.73 44.93 3.12
N THR A 70 -9.02 43.86 2.72
CA THR A 70 -8.25 43.83 1.45
C THR A 70 -8.74 42.75 0.48
N ALA A 71 -10.04 42.45 0.54
CA ALA A 71 -10.73 41.54 -0.38
C ALA A 71 -11.75 42.32 -1.22
N GLN A 72 -11.30 43.19 -2.13
CA GLN A 72 -12.11 43.69 -3.26
C GLN A 72 -11.27 44.62 -4.16
N ASN A 73 -10.51 44.07 -5.11
CA ASN A 73 -10.59 44.44 -6.54
C ASN A 73 -9.53 43.74 -7.39
N HIS A 74 -9.89 43.51 -8.65
CA HIS A 74 -9.12 42.96 -9.78
C HIS A 74 -9.22 41.44 -10.06
N THR A 75 -10.38 41.09 -10.60
CA THR A 75 -10.59 40.51 -11.95
C THR A 75 -9.55 39.52 -12.49
N ASP A 76 -10.00 38.27 -12.65
CA ASP A 76 -9.75 37.31 -13.73
C ASP A 76 -8.44 37.43 -14.51
N ILE A 77 -7.51 36.50 -14.21
CA ILE A 77 -6.45 35.88 -15.08
C ILE A 77 -5.47 35.05 -14.21
N ALA A 78 -5.49 35.15 -12.88
CA ALA A 78 -4.47 34.54 -11.99
C ALA A 78 -4.67 33.07 -11.58
N GLN A 79 -5.66 32.33 -12.12
CA GLN A 79 -5.93 30.95 -11.66
C GLN A 79 -5.10 29.89 -12.41
N SER A 80 -4.56 30.19 -13.61
CA SER A 80 -3.63 29.30 -14.32
C SER A 80 -2.20 29.37 -13.77
N ASN A 81 -1.81 30.51 -13.19
CA ASN A 81 -0.44 30.74 -12.72
C ASN A 81 -0.20 30.33 -11.26
N PHE A 82 -1.25 30.15 -10.45
CA PHE A 82 -1.09 29.75 -9.04
C PHE A 82 -0.71 28.27 -8.89
N ILE A 83 -1.23 27.39 -9.75
CA ILE A 83 -0.81 25.97 -9.80
C ILE A 83 0.57 25.83 -10.45
N GLN A 84 0.93 26.69 -11.41
CA GLN A 84 2.28 26.64 -12.00
C GLN A 84 3.36 27.21 -11.06
N GLY A 85 3.08 28.28 -10.31
CA GLY A 85 4.03 28.88 -9.36
C GLY A 85 4.34 27.99 -8.16
N LEU A 86 3.34 27.28 -7.61
CA LEU A 86 3.56 26.39 -6.46
C LEU A 86 4.41 25.14 -6.82
N PHE A 87 4.32 24.69 -8.07
CA PHE A 87 5.03 23.51 -8.59
C PHE A 87 6.43 23.85 -9.11
N ALA A 88 6.61 24.99 -9.77
CA ALA A 88 7.88 25.37 -10.38
C ALA A 88 8.93 25.76 -9.32
N ASP A 89 8.57 26.61 -8.35
CA ASP A 89 9.54 27.12 -7.37
C ASP A 89 9.97 26.07 -6.34
N GLN A 90 9.10 25.12 -5.96
CA GLN A 90 9.50 24.05 -5.04
C GLN A 90 10.37 22.98 -5.69
N VAL A 91 10.17 22.65 -6.97
CA VAL A 91 10.93 21.58 -7.64
C VAL A 91 12.25 22.11 -8.21
N LEU A 92 12.28 23.31 -8.79
CA LEU A 92 13.49 23.88 -9.41
C LEU A 92 14.53 24.35 -8.39
N VAL A 93 14.12 24.74 -7.17
CA VAL A 93 15.05 25.19 -6.11
C VAL A 93 15.59 24.02 -5.27
N SER A 94 14.83 22.93 -5.13
CA SER A 94 15.20 21.80 -4.25
C SER A 94 16.22 20.83 -4.83
N LEU A 95 16.23 20.64 -6.15
CA LEU A 95 17.12 19.70 -6.84
C LEU A 95 18.61 20.12 -6.78
N PRO A 96 18.96 21.40 -7.02
CA PRO A 96 20.35 21.87 -6.92
C PRO A 96 20.92 21.83 -5.49
N GLU A 97 20.15 22.19 -4.46
CA GLU A 97 20.60 22.15 -3.05
C GLU A 97 20.80 20.72 -2.53
N PHE A 98 19.98 19.77 -2.98
CA PHE A 98 20.13 18.36 -2.65
C PHE A 98 21.32 17.71 -3.37
N LEU A 99 21.54 18.06 -4.65
CA LEU A 99 22.70 17.60 -5.42
C LEU A 99 24.01 18.24 -4.95
N ALA A 100 23.99 19.50 -4.48
CA ALA A 100 25.17 20.21 -3.98
C ALA A 100 25.66 19.71 -2.62
N ASN A 101 24.79 19.09 -1.81
CA ASN A 101 25.13 18.50 -0.52
C ASN A 101 25.38 16.99 -0.58
N MET A 102 25.45 16.39 -1.78
CA MET A 102 25.85 14.99 -1.93
C MET A 102 27.36 14.84 -1.69
N ASP A 103 27.73 14.53 -0.45
CA ASP A 103 29.05 13.98 -0.16
C ASP A 103 29.17 12.57 -0.77
N PHE A 104 30.21 12.33 -1.58
CA PHE A 104 30.47 11.06 -2.29
C PHE A 104 30.68 9.88 -1.33
N SER A 105 30.96 10.17 -0.05
CA SER A 105 31.00 9.24 1.07
C SER A 105 29.79 8.30 1.13
N TRP A 106 28.58 8.84 0.97
CA TRP A 106 27.34 8.06 1.02
C TRP A 106 27.22 7.05 -0.14
N MET A 107 27.71 7.41 -1.34
CA MET A 107 27.66 6.50 -2.50
C MET A 107 28.61 5.31 -2.30
N VAL A 108 29.75 5.54 -1.66
CA VAL A 108 30.69 4.48 -1.27
C VAL A 108 30.08 3.57 -0.20
N ASP A 109 29.39 4.12 0.79
CA ASP A 109 28.71 3.33 1.83
C ASP A 109 27.54 2.52 1.26
N PHE A 110 26.77 3.09 0.33
CA PHE A 110 25.74 2.38 -0.41
C PHE A 110 26.34 1.23 -1.25
N LEU A 111 27.41 1.49 -2.02
CA LEU A 111 28.10 0.46 -2.81
C LEU A 111 28.66 -0.66 -1.94
N LYS A 112 29.29 -0.32 -0.81
CA LYS A 112 29.79 -1.31 0.17
C LYS A 112 28.64 -2.14 0.75
N GLY A 113 27.49 -1.53 1.03
CA GLY A 113 26.28 -2.23 1.47
C GLY A 113 25.71 -3.20 0.43
N MET A 114 25.86 -2.88 -0.87
CA MET A 114 25.33 -3.67 -1.98
C MET A 114 26.10 -4.98 -2.26
N VAL A 115 27.32 -5.14 -1.73
CA VAL A 115 28.14 -6.36 -1.91
C VAL A 115 27.39 -7.62 -1.45
N LYS A 116 26.69 -7.55 -0.30
CA LYS A 116 25.94 -8.69 0.26
C LYS A 116 24.73 -9.09 -0.59
N PRO A 117 23.83 -8.16 -1.00
CA PRO A 117 22.78 -8.46 -1.98
C PRO A 117 23.30 -9.02 -3.30
N LEU A 118 24.43 -8.50 -3.81
CA LEU A 118 25.02 -8.98 -5.06
C LEU A 118 25.42 -10.45 -4.94
N ALA A 119 26.09 -10.82 -3.85
CA ALA A 119 26.45 -12.22 -3.57
C ALA A 119 25.21 -13.14 -3.45
N ALA A 120 24.10 -12.65 -2.88
CA ALA A 120 22.85 -13.41 -2.80
C ALA A 120 22.23 -13.72 -4.18
N THR A 121 22.61 -12.97 -5.22
CA THR A 121 22.17 -13.22 -6.60
C THR A 121 22.68 -14.56 -7.15
N VAL A 122 23.68 -15.20 -6.51
CA VAL A 122 24.11 -16.57 -6.86
C VAL A 122 22.96 -17.57 -6.82
N VAL A 123 22.00 -17.44 -5.89
CA VAL A 123 20.82 -18.31 -5.81
C VAL A 123 19.93 -18.18 -7.05
N VAL A 124 19.83 -16.97 -7.59
CA VAL A 124 19.11 -16.71 -8.85
C VAL A 124 19.82 -17.40 -10.01
N PHE A 125 21.14 -17.33 -10.08
CA PHE A 125 21.90 -18.00 -11.14
C PHE A 125 21.69 -19.50 -11.11
N LEU A 126 21.57 -20.11 -9.93
CA LEU A 126 21.20 -21.51 -9.78
C LEU A 126 19.80 -21.79 -10.34
N ALA A 127 18.81 -20.96 -10.03
CA ALA A 127 17.44 -21.09 -10.57
C ALA A 127 17.40 -20.92 -12.10
N VAL A 128 18.22 -20.02 -12.66
CA VAL A 128 18.36 -19.83 -14.11
C VAL A 128 19.02 -21.06 -14.75
N ALA A 129 20.03 -21.65 -14.12
CA ALA A 129 20.67 -22.87 -14.60
C ALA A 129 19.67 -24.05 -14.63
N LEU A 130 18.87 -24.22 -13.56
CA LEU A 130 17.79 -25.21 -13.54
C LEU A 130 16.72 -24.94 -14.60
N SER A 131 16.35 -23.67 -14.81
CA SER A 131 15.41 -23.28 -15.85
C SER A 131 15.91 -23.61 -17.27
N TYR A 132 17.23 -23.55 -17.47
CA TYR A 132 17.87 -23.90 -18.73
C TYR A 132 17.86 -25.42 -18.96
N VAL A 133 18.10 -26.22 -17.91
CA VAL A 133 18.00 -27.69 -17.98
C VAL A 133 16.58 -28.13 -18.34
N GLU A 134 15.56 -27.51 -17.73
CA GLU A 134 14.14 -27.79 -17.98
C GLU A 134 13.58 -27.10 -19.25
N LYS A 135 14.42 -26.37 -20.01
CA LYS A 135 14.04 -25.66 -21.25
C LYS A 135 12.79 -24.78 -21.13
N LEU A 136 12.58 -24.16 -19.98
CA LEU A 136 11.40 -23.33 -19.70
C LEU A 136 11.36 -22.02 -20.52
N GLY A 137 12.47 -21.64 -21.19
CA GLY A 137 12.56 -20.39 -21.97
C GLY A 137 12.57 -19.10 -21.14
N LEU A 138 12.55 -19.22 -19.80
CA LEU A 138 12.42 -18.10 -18.86
C LEU A 138 13.76 -17.44 -18.48
N GLY A 139 14.90 -18.05 -18.81
CA GLY A 139 16.21 -17.59 -18.32
C GLY A 139 16.51 -16.11 -18.62
N ARG A 140 16.27 -15.66 -19.86
CA ARG A 140 16.48 -14.25 -20.25
C ARG A 140 15.51 -13.30 -19.54
N GLU A 141 14.25 -13.71 -19.36
CA GLU A 141 13.25 -12.92 -18.63
C GLU A 141 13.56 -12.82 -17.13
N MET A 142 14.07 -13.90 -16.52
CA MET A 142 14.48 -13.92 -15.11
C MET A 142 15.65 -12.96 -14.85
N ILE A 143 16.71 -13.04 -15.66
CA ILE A 143 17.88 -12.15 -15.54
C ILE A 143 17.43 -10.69 -15.73
N TYR A 144 16.67 -10.40 -16.78
CA TYR A 144 16.14 -9.06 -17.03
C TYR A 144 15.30 -8.54 -15.85
N SER A 145 14.43 -9.38 -15.30
CA SER A 145 13.58 -9.02 -14.16
C SER A 145 14.38 -8.68 -12.92
N ILE A 146 15.47 -9.40 -12.68
CA ILE A 146 16.28 -9.26 -11.46
C ILE A 146 17.22 -8.07 -11.55
N CYS A 147 17.86 -7.85 -12.70
CA CYS A 147 18.58 -6.61 -12.97
C CYS A 147 17.66 -5.40 -12.84
N ARG A 148 16.47 -5.46 -13.44
CA ARG A 148 15.47 -4.38 -13.33
C ARG A 148 15.05 -4.16 -11.88
N ALA A 149 14.74 -5.21 -11.12
CA ALA A 149 14.36 -5.11 -9.72
C ALA A 149 15.47 -4.49 -8.88
N PHE A 150 16.72 -4.92 -9.06
CA PHE A 150 17.88 -4.38 -8.35
C PHE A 150 18.04 -2.86 -8.59
N VAL A 151 18.00 -2.44 -9.85
CA VAL A 151 18.08 -1.01 -10.21
C VAL A 151 16.88 -0.24 -9.64
N GLN A 152 15.67 -0.78 -9.75
CA GLN A 152 14.47 -0.14 -9.24
C GLN A 152 14.47 0.03 -7.72
N LEU A 153 14.84 -1.00 -6.96
CA LEU A 153 14.91 -0.90 -5.50
C LEU A 153 15.98 0.10 -5.06
N SER A 154 17.12 0.14 -5.75
CA SER A 154 18.20 1.09 -5.47
C SER A 154 17.72 2.54 -5.66
N ILE A 155 17.06 2.82 -6.79
CA ILE A 155 16.49 4.15 -7.08
C ILE A 155 15.39 4.51 -6.08
N ILE A 156 14.48 3.57 -5.77
CA ILE A 156 13.37 3.81 -4.83
C ILE A 156 13.91 4.11 -3.42
N GLY A 157 14.96 3.42 -2.98
CA GLY A 157 15.61 3.72 -1.69
C GLY A 157 16.06 5.18 -1.57
N PHE A 158 16.67 5.70 -2.64
CA PHE A 158 17.08 7.10 -2.71
C PHE A 158 15.89 8.08 -2.73
N VAL A 159 14.88 7.78 -3.56
CA VAL A 159 13.67 8.62 -3.68
C VAL A 159 12.90 8.68 -2.36
N LEU A 160 12.80 7.57 -1.62
CA LEU A 160 12.10 7.54 -0.33
C LEU A 160 12.81 8.36 0.74
N GLN A 161 14.15 8.39 0.76
CA GLN A 161 14.89 9.24 1.69
C GLN A 161 14.55 10.72 1.48
N PHE A 162 14.50 11.17 0.22
CA PHE A 162 14.09 12.54 -0.12
C PHE A 162 12.63 12.84 0.27
N ILE A 163 11.71 11.92 -0.03
CA ILE A 163 10.28 12.09 0.27
C ILE A 163 10.05 12.15 1.78
N PHE A 164 10.75 11.34 2.57
CA PHE A 164 10.57 11.30 4.03
C PHE A 164 11.11 12.54 4.76
N THR A 165 11.99 13.33 4.13
CA THR A 165 12.46 14.60 4.68
C THR A 165 11.50 15.77 4.39
N ARG A 166 10.50 15.58 3.52
CA ARG A 166 9.54 16.62 3.13
C ARG A 166 8.13 16.25 3.61
N ASP A 167 7.65 16.88 4.67
CA ASP A 167 6.30 16.69 5.22
C ASP A 167 5.18 17.38 4.41
N ASN A 168 5.19 17.22 3.08
CA ASN A 168 4.18 17.79 2.19
C ASN A 168 3.30 16.68 1.59
N ALA A 169 1.98 16.82 1.75
CA ALA A 169 0.97 15.88 1.23
C ALA A 169 1.05 15.70 -0.30
N VAL A 170 1.53 16.72 -1.02
CA VAL A 170 1.70 16.71 -2.49
C VAL A 170 2.61 15.56 -2.94
N TRP A 171 3.71 15.29 -2.22
CA TRP A 171 4.64 14.22 -2.57
C TRP A 171 4.03 12.83 -2.39
N ILE A 172 3.16 12.65 -1.39
CA ILE A 172 2.45 11.39 -1.16
C ILE A 172 1.51 11.10 -2.32
N VAL A 173 0.72 12.09 -2.74
CA VAL A 173 -0.23 11.96 -3.85
C VAL A 173 0.50 11.71 -5.16
N LEU A 174 1.60 12.42 -5.43
CA LEU A 174 2.40 12.23 -6.63
C LEU A 174 3.03 10.83 -6.69
N ALA A 175 3.61 10.35 -5.59
CA ALA A 175 4.15 9.00 -5.47
C ALA A 175 3.06 7.94 -5.69
N TYR A 176 1.88 8.14 -5.11
CA TYR A 176 0.73 7.25 -5.30
C TYR A 176 0.28 7.20 -6.77
N LEU A 177 0.10 8.36 -7.42
CA LEU A 177 -0.28 8.42 -8.84
C LEU A 177 0.77 7.77 -9.75
N PHE A 178 2.06 7.96 -9.45
CA PHE A 178 3.14 7.29 -10.15
C PHE A 178 3.03 5.76 -10.00
N MET A 179 2.83 5.26 -8.78
CA MET A 179 2.64 3.82 -8.52
C MET A 179 1.44 3.26 -9.30
N VAL A 180 0.30 3.94 -9.28
CA VAL A 180 -0.92 3.50 -9.99
C VAL A 180 -0.71 3.49 -11.50
N THR A 181 0.00 4.47 -12.05
CA THR A 181 0.31 4.55 -13.49
C THR A 181 1.19 3.38 -13.93
N VAL A 182 2.27 3.11 -13.19
CA VAL A 182 3.18 1.99 -13.46
C VAL A 182 2.46 0.64 -13.29
N ALA A 183 1.59 0.53 -12.28
CA ALA A 183 0.76 -0.63 -12.04
C ALA A 183 -0.24 -0.88 -13.18
N GLY A 184 -0.97 0.14 -13.61
CA GLY A 184 -1.90 0.06 -14.74
C GLY A 184 -1.20 -0.34 -16.04
N TYR A 185 -0.05 0.26 -16.33
CA TYR A 185 0.77 -0.11 -17.49
C TYR A 185 1.21 -1.58 -17.42
N THR A 186 1.71 -2.03 -16.26
CA THR A 186 2.24 -3.39 -16.08
C THR A 186 1.12 -4.44 -16.12
N ALA A 187 -0.01 -4.17 -15.46
CA ALA A 187 -1.19 -5.03 -15.49
C ALA A 187 -1.77 -5.13 -16.91
N GLY A 188 -1.89 -4.01 -17.62
CA GLY A 188 -2.33 -3.99 -19.02
C GLY A 188 -1.37 -4.75 -19.95
N GLN A 189 -0.06 -4.64 -19.73
CA GLN A 189 0.95 -5.39 -20.49
C GLN A 189 0.85 -6.91 -20.24
N ARG A 190 0.37 -7.37 -19.08
CA ARG A 190 0.08 -8.80 -18.84
C ARG A 190 -1.12 -9.29 -19.65
N ALA A 191 -2.03 -8.38 -20.02
CA ALA A 191 -3.23 -8.65 -20.82
C ALA A 191 -3.09 -8.10 -22.26
N LYS A 192 -1.96 -8.33 -22.95
CA LYS A 192 -1.61 -7.70 -24.26
C LYS A 192 -2.74 -7.65 -25.30
N HIS A 193 -3.50 -8.71 -25.48
CA HIS A 193 -4.59 -8.80 -26.45
C HIS A 193 -5.95 -8.33 -25.91
N VAL A 194 -5.99 -7.59 -24.80
CA VAL A 194 -7.22 -6.93 -24.34
C VAL A 194 -7.23 -5.50 -24.89
N PRO A 195 -8.28 -5.09 -25.64
CA PRO A 195 -8.35 -3.75 -26.22
C PRO A 195 -8.30 -2.71 -25.11
N ARG A 196 -7.43 -1.70 -25.27
CA ARG A 196 -7.22 -0.64 -24.26
C ARG A 196 -6.88 -1.19 -22.85
N GLY A 197 -6.28 -2.39 -22.77
CA GLY A 197 -6.05 -3.08 -21.50
C GLY A 197 -5.26 -2.27 -20.47
N LYS A 198 -4.36 -1.38 -20.90
CA LYS A 198 -3.60 -0.47 -20.02
C LYS A 198 -4.50 0.56 -19.32
N TYR A 199 -5.43 1.17 -20.05
CA TYR A 199 -6.37 2.15 -19.49
C TYR A 199 -7.40 1.47 -18.58
N VAL A 200 -7.93 0.32 -19.02
CA VAL A 200 -8.88 -0.48 -18.23
C VAL A 200 -8.24 -0.92 -16.91
N ALA A 201 -7.02 -1.46 -16.97
CA ALA A 201 -6.30 -1.87 -15.77
C ALA A 201 -5.98 -0.68 -14.85
N GLY A 202 -5.47 0.42 -15.41
CA GLY A 202 -5.14 1.62 -14.63
C GLY A 202 -6.37 2.23 -13.94
N ALA A 203 -7.48 2.39 -14.66
CA ALA A 203 -8.72 2.92 -14.10
C ALA A 203 -9.30 2.02 -13.01
N SER A 204 -9.23 0.70 -13.20
CA SER A 204 -9.73 -0.28 -12.22
C SER A 204 -8.90 -0.30 -10.94
N ILE A 205 -7.57 -0.29 -11.08
CA ILE A 205 -6.65 -0.22 -9.94
C ILE A 205 -6.86 1.10 -9.21
N LEU A 206 -6.88 2.23 -9.93
CA LEU A 206 -7.12 3.54 -9.34
C LEU A 206 -8.44 3.58 -8.56
N ALA A 207 -9.53 3.07 -9.13
CA ALA A 207 -10.82 3.03 -8.46
C ALA A 207 -10.77 2.19 -7.18
N GLY A 208 -10.27 0.95 -7.26
CA GLY A 208 -10.24 0.04 -6.12
C GLY A 208 -9.31 0.50 -4.99
N THR A 209 -8.11 0.99 -5.33
CA THR A 209 -7.15 1.49 -4.33
C THR A 209 -7.55 2.85 -3.78
N SER A 210 -8.21 3.71 -4.55
CA SER A 210 -8.66 5.03 -4.05
C SER A 210 -9.84 4.90 -3.11
N ILE A 211 -10.81 4.00 -3.38
CA ILE A 211 -11.93 3.74 -2.47
C ILE A 211 -11.41 3.26 -1.12
N THR A 212 -10.49 2.29 -1.14
CA THR A 212 -9.94 1.69 0.08
C THR A 212 -9.01 2.63 0.81
N MET A 213 -8.18 3.41 0.11
CA MET A 213 -7.38 4.44 0.76
C MET A 213 -8.23 5.55 1.37
N PHE A 214 -9.25 6.02 0.67
CA PHE A 214 -10.19 6.99 1.21
C PHE A 214 -10.81 6.48 2.52
N LEU A 215 -11.27 5.23 2.54
CA LEU A 215 -11.85 4.62 3.73
C LEU A 215 -10.82 4.49 4.88
N LEU A 216 -9.58 4.15 4.58
CA LEU A 216 -8.48 4.09 5.56
C LEU A 216 -8.21 5.46 6.19
N LEU A 217 -8.22 6.53 5.38
CA LEU A 217 -8.03 7.90 5.86
C LEU A 217 -9.20 8.39 6.73
N VAL A 218 -10.43 8.08 6.33
CA VAL A 218 -11.64 8.42 7.08
C VAL A 218 -11.66 7.73 8.45
N MET A 219 -11.25 6.46 8.50
CA MET A 219 -11.16 5.70 9.74
C MET A 219 -9.99 6.15 10.65
N ARG A 220 -9.13 7.07 10.19
CA ARG A 220 -7.95 7.57 10.92
C ARG A 220 -7.11 6.46 11.55
N VAL A 221 -6.96 5.35 10.83
CA VAL A 221 -6.23 4.18 11.36
C VAL A 221 -4.74 4.46 11.50
N PHE A 222 -4.20 5.36 10.67
CA PHE A 222 -2.80 5.76 10.68
C PHE A 222 -2.67 7.29 10.63
N PRO A 223 -1.61 7.86 11.23
CA PRO A 223 -1.26 9.26 10.96
C PRO A 223 -0.89 9.40 9.48
N PHE A 224 -1.39 10.46 8.84
CA PHE A 224 -1.16 10.73 7.42
C PHE A 224 0.27 11.24 7.19
N THR A 225 1.22 10.32 7.33
CA THR A 225 2.65 10.58 7.12
C THR A 225 3.18 9.70 5.98
N PRO A 226 4.16 10.19 5.20
CA PRO A 226 4.72 9.45 4.07
C PRO A 226 5.19 8.03 4.44
N ARG A 227 5.71 7.87 5.67
CA ARG A 227 6.30 6.63 6.18
C ARG A 227 5.29 5.48 6.30
N TYR A 228 4.01 5.76 6.56
CA TYR A 228 2.96 4.73 6.63
C TYR A 228 2.18 4.63 5.31
N ILE A 229 1.80 5.77 4.72
CA ILE A 229 0.91 5.77 3.56
C ILE A 229 1.58 5.17 2.33
N ILE A 230 2.85 5.48 2.07
CA ILE A 230 3.54 5.06 0.85
C ILE A 230 3.73 3.52 0.82
N PRO A 231 4.23 2.85 1.88
CA PRO A 231 4.33 1.40 1.89
C PRO A 231 2.96 0.70 1.78
N VAL A 232 1.95 1.18 2.50
CA VAL A 232 0.60 0.59 2.47
C VAL A 232 -0.03 0.74 1.08
N ALA A 233 0.07 1.93 0.49
CA ALA A 233 -0.34 2.18 -0.89
C ALA A 233 0.39 1.26 -1.87
N GLY A 234 1.71 1.14 -1.74
CA GLY A 234 2.53 0.26 -2.59
C GLY A 234 2.08 -1.20 -2.53
N MET A 235 1.78 -1.72 -1.34
CA MET A 235 1.25 -3.08 -1.17
C MET A 235 -0.13 -3.24 -1.82
N MET A 236 -1.05 -2.30 -1.61
CA MET A 236 -2.40 -2.35 -2.18
C MET A 236 -2.38 -2.26 -3.71
N VAL A 237 -1.62 -1.32 -4.26
CA VAL A 237 -1.45 -1.12 -5.71
C VAL A 237 -0.75 -2.31 -6.35
N GLY A 238 0.30 -2.86 -5.72
CA GLY A 238 1.04 -4.02 -6.24
C GLY A 238 0.21 -5.31 -6.29
N ASN A 239 -0.61 -5.57 -5.26
CA ASN A 239 -1.53 -6.71 -5.26
C ASN A 239 -2.66 -6.52 -6.28
N SER A 240 -3.24 -5.32 -6.33
CA SER A 240 -4.27 -4.96 -7.31
C SER A 240 -3.75 -5.10 -8.75
N MET A 241 -2.52 -4.64 -9.03
CA MET A 241 -1.84 -4.85 -10.32
C MET A 241 -1.77 -6.32 -10.70
N THR A 242 -1.37 -7.17 -9.75
CA THR A 242 -1.15 -8.59 -10.03
C THR A 242 -2.46 -9.30 -10.29
N VAL A 243 -3.45 -9.11 -9.42
CA VAL A 243 -4.76 -9.75 -9.57
C VAL A 243 -5.47 -9.22 -10.82
N THR A 244 -5.61 -7.90 -11.00
CA THR A 244 -6.26 -7.32 -12.19
C THR A 244 -5.63 -7.80 -13.49
N GLY A 245 -4.29 -7.83 -13.58
CA GLY A 245 -3.60 -8.34 -14.76
C GLY A 245 -3.88 -9.82 -15.05
N VAL A 246 -3.96 -10.64 -13.99
CA VAL A 246 -4.31 -12.08 -14.12
C VAL A 246 -5.79 -12.24 -14.47
N THR A 247 -6.69 -11.50 -13.83
CA THR A 247 -8.14 -11.54 -14.10
C THR A 247 -8.42 -11.23 -15.57
N MET A 248 -7.86 -10.13 -16.09
CA MET A 248 -8.08 -9.73 -17.49
C MET A 248 -7.52 -10.74 -18.48
N LYS A 249 -6.29 -11.25 -18.23
CA LYS A 249 -5.69 -12.29 -19.06
C LYS A 249 -6.54 -13.56 -19.06
N ARG A 250 -6.93 -14.04 -17.88
CA ARG A 250 -7.72 -15.28 -17.72
C ARG A 250 -9.11 -15.16 -18.31
N LEU A 251 -9.78 -14.02 -18.12
CA LEU A 251 -11.09 -13.78 -18.72
C LEU A 251 -11.05 -13.92 -20.25
N ARG A 252 -10.07 -13.27 -20.89
CA ARG A 252 -9.89 -13.37 -22.34
C ARG A 252 -9.58 -14.81 -22.77
N ASP A 253 -8.66 -15.48 -22.08
CA ASP A 253 -8.23 -16.82 -22.43
C ASP A 253 -9.40 -17.83 -22.25
N ASP A 254 -10.23 -17.67 -21.23
CA ASP A 254 -11.43 -18.49 -20.97
C ASP A 254 -12.53 -18.25 -22.01
N ILE A 255 -12.77 -16.99 -22.42
CA ILE A 255 -13.71 -16.66 -23.50
C ILE A 255 -13.21 -17.24 -24.83
N ARG A 256 -11.91 -17.12 -25.13
CA ARG A 256 -11.31 -17.69 -26.34
C ARG A 256 -11.48 -19.21 -26.40
N THR A 257 -11.27 -19.89 -25.27
CA THR A 257 -11.37 -21.35 -25.18
C THR A 257 -12.82 -21.83 -25.31
N GLN A 258 -13.78 -21.07 -24.78
CA GLN A 258 -15.21 -21.42 -24.76
C GLN A 258 -16.02 -20.57 -25.75
N MET A 259 -15.40 -20.12 -26.85
CA MET A 259 -16.02 -19.21 -27.82
C MET A 259 -17.35 -19.75 -28.34
N ASN A 260 -17.39 -21.04 -28.72
CA ASN A 260 -18.60 -21.72 -29.21
C ASN A 260 -19.76 -21.67 -28.20
N LEU A 261 -19.47 -21.79 -26.89
CA LEU A 261 -20.50 -21.73 -25.86
C LEU A 261 -21.05 -20.32 -25.68
N VAL A 262 -20.17 -19.31 -25.75
CA VAL A 262 -20.56 -17.89 -25.66
C VAL A 262 -21.40 -17.51 -26.88
N GLU A 263 -21.00 -17.91 -28.08
CA GLU A 263 -21.75 -17.65 -29.32
C GLU A 263 -23.10 -18.36 -29.34
N THR A 264 -23.17 -19.61 -28.88
CA THR A 264 -24.44 -20.34 -28.77
C THR A 264 -25.38 -19.65 -27.79
N ALA A 265 -24.88 -19.19 -26.64
CA ALA A 265 -25.69 -18.45 -25.67
C ALA A 265 -26.22 -17.13 -26.25
N LEU A 266 -25.38 -16.39 -26.99
CA LEU A 266 -25.80 -15.16 -27.69
C LEU A 266 -26.85 -15.45 -28.77
N ALA A 267 -26.70 -16.53 -29.54
CA ALA A 267 -27.66 -16.96 -30.56
C ALA A 267 -29.03 -17.36 -29.96
N LEU A 268 -29.03 -17.89 -28.73
CA LEU A 268 -30.23 -18.17 -27.94
C LEU A 268 -30.84 -16.91 -27.28
N GLY A 269 -30.28 -15.71 -27.54
CA GLY A 269 -30.78 -14.44 -27.02
C GLY A 269 -30.25 -14.05 -25.65
N ALA A 270 -29.22 -14.74 -25.12
CA ALA A 270 -28.58 -14.33 -23.87
C ALA A 270 -27.86 -12.99 -24.04
N THR A 271 -27.89 -12.16 -23.00
CA THR A 271 -27.07 -10.93 -22.98
C THR A 271 -25.58 -11.28 -22.86
N PRO A 272 -24.65 -10.43 -23.34
CA PRO A 272 -23.21 -10.69 -23.20
C PRO A 272 -22.75 -10.92 -21.76
N ARG A 273 -23.41 -10.27 -20.79
CA ARG A 273 -23.17 -10.47 -19.36
C ARG A 273 -23.57 -11.88 -18.90
N GLN A 274 -24.69 -12.40 -19.38
CA GLN A 274 -25.12 -13.78 -19.07
C GLN A 274 -24.21 -14.80 -19.76
N ALA A 275 -23.86 -14.56 -21.02
CA ALA A 275 -23.03 -15.46 -21.82
C ALA A 275 -21.59 -15.61 -21.26
N THR A 276 -21.08 -14.61 -20.54
CA THR A 276 -19.71 -14.61 -19.99
C THR A 276 -19.62 -14.76 -18.46
N MET A 277 -20.74 -14.87 -17.76
CA MET A 277 -20.79 -14.88 -16.29
C MET A 277 -19.91 -15.99 -15.68
N GLN A 278 -19.93 -17.18 -16.29
CA GLN A 278 -19.16 -18.31 -15.79
C GLN A 278 -17.65 -18.09 -15.95
N GLN A 279 -17.22 -17.51 -17.07
CA GLN A 279 -15.84 -17.17 -17.38
C GLN A 279 -15.34 -16.06 -16.45
N VAL A 280 -16.16 -15.02 -16.21
CA VAL A 280 -15.86 -13.95 -15.24
C VAL A 280 -15.66 -14.54 -13.83
N LYS A 281 -16.55 -15.43 -13.38
CA LYS A 281 -16.43 -16.07 -12.07
C LYS A 281 -15.14 -16.90 -11.95
N ARG A 282 -14.81 -17.71 -12.94
CA ARG A 282 -13.57 -18.52 -12.95
C ARG A 282 -12.33 -17.64 -12.92
N ALA A 283 -12.27 -16.61 -13.78
CA ALA A 283 -11.15 -15.69 -13.85
C ALA A 283 -10.93 -14.95 -12.51
N LEU A 284 -12.01 -14.47 -11.87
CA LEU A 284 -11.93 -13.81 -10.57
C LEU A 284 -11.42 -14.75 -9.47
N VAL A 285 -12.00 -15.95 -9.35
CA VAL A 285 -11.58 -16.94 -8.34
C VAL A 285 -10.10 -17.27 -8.50
N ILE A 286 -9.66 -17.63 -9.71
CA ILE A 286 -8.26 -17.96 -9.99
C ILE A 286 -7.32 -16.80 -9.64
N SER A 287 -7.72 -15.57 -9.97
CA SER A 287 -6.88 -14.39 -9.72
C SER A 287 -6.81 -14.00 -8.24
N LEU A 288 -7.87 -14.21 -7.46
CA LEU A 288 -7.96 -13.83 -6.05
C LEU A 288 -7.44 -14.91 -5.09
N SER A 289 -7.42 -16.18 -5.50
CA SER A 289 -6.94 -17.30 -4.67
C SER A 289 -5.60 -17.03 -4.00
N PRO A 290 -4.53 -16.56 -4.68
CA PRO A 290 -3.24 -16.32 -4.02
C PRO A 290 -3.31 -15.29 -2.90
N VAL A 291 -4.14 -14.25 -3.04
CA VAL A 291 -4.30 -13.22 -2.01
C VAL A 291 -5.02 -13.77 -0.78
N LEU A 292 -6.06 -14.58 -1.01
CA LEU A 292 -6.80 -15.25 0.07
C LEU A 292 -5.96 -16.32 0.76
N ASP A 293 -5.15 -17.07 0.02
CA ASP A 293 -4.30 -18.12 0.59
C ASP A 293 -3.13 -17.53 1.40
N ASN A 294 -2.58 -16.39 0.96
CA ASN A 294 -1.67 -15.60 1.80
C ASN A 294 -2.37 -15.11 3.08
N ALA A 295 -3.63 -14.68 3.02
CA ALA A 295 -4.38 -14.24 4.19
C ALA A 295 -4.66 -15.36 5.21
N LYS A 296 -4.86 -16.59 4.75
CA LYS A 296 -5.06 -17.75 5.65
C LYS A 296 -3.79 -18.16 6.38
N THR A 297 -2.63 -17.89 5.80
CA THR A 297 -1.33 -18.41 6.25
C THR A 297 -0.47 -17.35 6.93
N VAL A 298 -0.84 -16.06 6.79
CA VAL A 298 -0.16 -14.93 7.43
C VAL A 298 -0.19 -15.08 8.95
N GLY A 299 0.97 -14.95 9.59
CA GLY A 299 1.14 -15.13 11.04
C GLY A 299 1.36 -16.58 11.49
N LEU A 300 1.06 -17.58 10.65
CA LEU A 300 1.33 -19.00 10.95
C LEU A 300 2.65 -19.47 10.36
N ILE A 301 2.85 -19.26 9.05
CA ILE A 301 4.05 -19.72 8.33
C ILE A 301 4.94 -18.56 7.88
N SER A 302 4.34 -17.37 7.71
CA SER A 302 5.02 -16.20 7.17
C SER A 302 4.63 -14.98 7.98
N LEU A 303 5.65 -14.26 8.45
CA LEU A 303 5.50 -12.95 9.09
C LEU A 303 5.73 -11.89 8.01
N PRO A 304 4.72 -11.05 7.70
CA PRO A 304 4.85 -9.99 6.71
C PRO A 304 6.07 -9.11 6.96
N GLY A 305 6.80 -8.75 5.91
CA GLY A 305 8.04 -8.00 6.04
C GLY A 305 7.89 -6.67 6.77
N ALA A 306 6.78 -5.95 6.56
CA ALA A 306 6.49 -4.69 7.26
C ALA A 306 6.27 -4.91 8.77
N MET A 307 5.55 -5.97 9.15
CA MET A 307 5.33 -6.34 10.54
C MET A 307 6.66 -6.74 11.22
N THR A 308 7.43 -7.63 10.59
CA THR A 308 8.75 -8.05 11.10
C THR A 308 9.70 -6.86 11.20
N GLY A 309 9.67 -5.94 10.23
CA GLY A 309 10.46 -4.71 10.24
C GLY A 309 10.14 -3.79 11.41
N LEU A 310 8.86 -3.61 11.75
CA LEU A 310 8.45 -2.85 12.93
C LEU A 310 8.95 -3.50 14.22
N ILE A 311 8.84 -4.83 14.34
CA ILE A 311 9.31 -5.58 15.51
C ILE A 311 10.83 -5.47 15.66
N MET A 312 11.59 -5.66 14.58
CA MET A 312 13.05 -5.50 14.59
C MET A 312 13.46 -4.04 14.88
N GLY A 313 12.62 -3.08 14.50
CA GLY A 313 12.77 -1.66 14.82
C GLY A 313 12.43 -1.30 16.28
N GLY A 314 12.07 -2.27 17.12
CA GLY A 314 11.77 -2.07 18.54
C GLY A 314 10.32 -1.71 18.84
N ALA A 315 9.42 -1.71 17.85
CA ALA A 315 7.99 -1.51 18.10
C ALA A 315 7.40 -2.72 18.86
N SER A 316 6.32 -2.48 19.61
CA SER A 316 5.67 -3.58 20.32
C SER A 316 5.06 -4.59 19.32
N PRO A 317 5.20 -5.91 19.54
CA PRO A 317 4.61 -6.90 18.63
C PRO A 317 3.09 -6.76 18.49
N LEU A 318 2.41 -6.34 19.56
CA LEU A 318 0.96 -6.17 19.56
C LEU A 318 0.52 -5.05 18.60
N GLU A 319 1.20 -3.89 18.63
CA GLU A 319 0.94 -2.80 17.68
C GLU A 319 1.22 -3.24 16.25
N ALA A 320 2.35 -3.91 16.01
CA ALA A 320 2.72 -4.39 14.67
C ALA A 320 1.65 -5.35 14.09
N ILE A 321 1.10 -6.24 14.92
CA ILE A 321 0.02 -7.17 14.52
C ILE A 321 -1.26 -6.40 14.17
N GLN A 322 -1.67 -5.46 15.02
CA GLN A 322 -2.89 -4.67 14.79
C GLN A 322 -2.83 -3.92 13.46
N LEU A 323 -1.70 -3.28 13.17
CA LEU A 323 -1.50 -2.57 11.90
C LEU A 323 -1.51 -3.55 10.72
N GLN A 324 -0.90 -4.72 10.87
CA GLN A 324 -0.86 -5.72 9.80
C GLN A 324 -2.25 -6.29 9.48
N ILE A 325 -3.10 -6.52 10.49
CA ILE A 325 -4.49 -6.97 10.30
C ILE A 325 -5.28 -5.94 9.48
N VAL A 326 -5.15 -4.66 9.83
CA VAL A 326 -5.77 -3.56 9.09
C VAL A 326 -5.30 -3.58 7.63
N VAL A 327 -3.99 -3.53 7.40
CA VAL A 327 -3.42 -3.50 6.05
C VAL A 327 -3.89 -4.69 5.22
N MET A 328 -3.95 -5.89 5.81
CA MET A 328 -4.42 -7.09 5.11
C MET A 328 -5.87 -6.97 4.64
N ASN A 329 -6.77 -6.49 5.52
CA ASN A 329 -8.18 -6.32 5.19
C ASN A 329 -8.37 -5.29 4.06
N PHE A 330 -7.70 -4.15 4.15
CA PHE A 330 -7.75 -3.11 3.11
C PHE A 330 -7.14 -3.59 1.78
N MET A 331 -6.07 -4.38 1.83
CA MET A 331 -5.44 -4.95 0.65
C MET A 331 -6.36 -5.95 -0.08
N ILE A 332 -7.03 -6.85 0.66
CA ILE A 332 -8.02 -7.78 0.09
C ILE A 332 -9.18 -7.00 -0.54
N GLY A 333 -9.69 -5.99 0.17
CA GLY A 333 -10.75 -5.12 -0.34
C GLY A 333 -10.34 -4.41 -1.64
N ALA A 334 -9.17 -3.76 -1.65
CA ALA A 334 -8.68 -2.99 -2.79
C ALA A 334 -8.50 -3.87 -4.02
N THR A 335 -7.92 -5.05 -3.82
CA THR A 335 -7.64 -6.01 -4.87
C THR A 335 -8.92 -6.61 -5.44
N THR A 336 -9.89 -6.92 -4.58
CA THR A 336 -11.21 -7.44 -4.98
C THR A 336 -11.96 -6.41 -5.80
N VAL A 337 -12.09 -5.18 -5.32
CA VAL A 337 -12.76 -4.08 -6.05
C VAL A 337 -12.06 -3.84 -7.38
N SER A 338 -10.73 -3.73 -7.40
CA SER A 338 -9.97 -3.53 -8.64
C SER A 338 -10.18 -4.65 -9.67
N SER A 339 -10.19 -5.91 -9.23
CA SER A 339 -10.42 -7.05 -10.12
C SER A 339 -11.84 -7.06 -10.69
N ILE A 340 -12.86 -6.82 -9.87
CA ILE A 340 -14.26 -6.76 -10.30
C ILE A 340 -14.48 -5.58 -11.26
N SER A 341 -14.00 -4.37 -10.91
CA SER A 341 -14.06 -3.21 -11.79
C SER A 341 -13.39 -3.47 -13.14
N SER A 342 -12.26 -4.20 -13.15
CA SER A 342 -11.58 -4.56 -14.39
C SER A 342 -12.42 -5.48 -15.28
N THR A 343 -13.17 -6.43 -14.70
CA THR A 343 -14.08 -7.27 -15.48
C THR A 343 -15.21 -6.44 -16.09
N TYR A 344 -15.79 -5.51 -15.33
CA TYR A 344 -16.86 -4.62 -15.80
C TYR A 344 -16.41 -3.61 -16.87
N LEU A 345 -15.14 -3.19 -16.85
CA LEU A 345 -14.59 -2.30 -17.86
C LEU A 345 -14.03 -3.05 -19.08
N CYS A 346 -13.64 -4.31 -18.90
CA CYS A 346 -13.06 -5.15 -19.96
C CYS A 346 -14.12 -5.85 -20.82
N TRP A 347 -15.26 -6.28 -20.24
CA TRP A 347 -16.25 -7.06 -20.99
C TRP A 347 -16.82 -6.37 -22.23
N PRO A 348 -17.10 -5.04 -22.26
CA PRO A 348 -17.68 -4.42 -23.45
C PRO A 348 -16.71 -4.42 -24.63
N ALA A 349 -15.41 -4.50 -24.35
CA ALA A 349 -14.37 -4.52 -25.38
C ALA A 349 -14.28 -5.86 -26.13
N PHE A 350 -14.97 -6.91 -25.67
CA PHE A 350 -15.02 -8.20 -26.36
C PHE A 350 -16.22 -8.35 -27.31
N PHE A 351 -17.16 -7.39 -27.27
CA PHE A 351 -18.41 -7.47 -28.03
C PHE A 351 -18.60 -6.24 -28.91
N THR A 352 -19.18 -6.44 -30.08
CA THR A 352 -19.63 -5.35 -30.95
C THR A 352 -20.92 -4.72 -30.41
N LYS A 353 -21.31 -3.55 -30.94
CA LYS A 353 -22.60 -2.90 -30.61
C LYS A 353 -23.82 -3.79 -30.92
N ALA A 354 -23.67 -4.78 -31.80
CA ALA A 354 -24.70 -5.76 -32.15
C ALA A 354 -24.64 -7.05 -31.28
N TYR A 355 -23.90 -7.03 -30.17
CA TYR A 355 -23.70 -8.19 -29.28
C TYR A 355 -23.11 -9.42 -29.96
N GLN A 356 -22.26 -9.22 -30.96
CA GLN A 356 -21.45 -10.28 -31.57
C GLN A 356 -20.05 -10.29 -30.94
N LEU A 357 -19.45 -11.47 -30.85
CA LEU A 357 -18.07 -11.64 -30.38
C LEU A 357 -17.10 -11.01 -31.37
N GLU A 358 -16.25 -10.10 -30.90
CA GLU A 358 -15.26 -9.45 -31.77
C GLU A 358 -14.02 -10.35 -31.94
N THR A 359 -14.01 -11.14 -33.01
CA THR A 359 -12.96 -12.13 -33.30
C THR A 359 -11.56 -11.52 -33.42
N LYS A 360 -11.45 -10.25 -33.81
CA LYS A 360 -10.18 -9.48 -33.87
C LYS A 360 -9.45 -9.38 -32.53
N VAL A 361 -10.19 -9.48 -31.42
CA VAL A 361 -9.61 -9.45 -30.07
C VAL A 361 -8.92 -10.77 -29.70
N PHE A 362 -9.29 -11.86 -30.40
CA PHE A 362 -8.84 -13.21 -30.10
C PHE A 362 -7.88 -13.78 -31.15
N THR A 363 -7.81 -13.17 -32.33
CA THR A 363 -6.82 -13.50 -33.36
C THR A 363 -5.55 -12.70 -33.09
N SER A 364 -4.51 -13.42 -32.68
CA SER A 364 -3.15 -12.88 -32.59
C SER A 364 -2.59 -12.80 -34.01
N GLU A 365 -2.56 -11.61 -34.59
CA GLU A 365 -1.60 -11.32 -35.67
C GLU A 365 -0.16 -11.29 -35.11
#